data_AF-F6GBJ8-F1
#
_entry.id   AF-F6GBJ8-F1
#
_cell.length_a   1.000
_cell.length_b   1.000
_cell.length_c   1.000
_cell.angle_alpha   90.00
_cell.angle_beta   90.00
_cell.angle_gamma   90.00
#
_symmetry.space_group_name_H-M   'P 1'
#
loop_
_entity.id
_entity.type
_entity.pdbx_description
1 polymer ?
#
loop_
_entity_poly.entity_id
_entity_poly.type
_entity_poly.pdbx_seq_one_letter_code
_entity_poly.pdbx_strand_id
1 'polypeptide(L)' 'MVTPTLRAGNAGRVFFVVEAIMQNVARVAIKLGKHAFHLHGQGRQGQAVFCKKVSRKQLVAFFATV' A
#
# COMPACT_ATOMS: atom_id res chain seq x y z
N MET A 1 0.99 2.43 18.27
CA MET A 1 1.74 1.16 18.20
C MET A 1 0.87 0.20 17.41
N VAL A 2 1.21 -0.09 16.15
CA VAL A 2 0.42 -1.00 15.30
C VAL A 2 1.11 -2.35 15.37
N THR A 3 0.45 -3.35 15.93
CA THR A 3 0.99 -4.71 16.06
C THR A 3 1.09 -5.36 14.69
N PRO A 4 2.28 -5.76 14.21
CA PRO A 4 2.39 -6.50 12.97
C PRO A 4 1.78 -7.89 13.15
N THR A 5 0.81 -8.25 12.32
CA THR A 5 0.23 -9.60 12.31
C THR A 5 1.01 -10.47 11.33
N LEU A 6 1.59 -11.56 11.82
CA LEU A 6 2.35 -12.51 11.02
C LEU A 6 1.38 -13.40 10.23
N ARG A 7 1.36 -13.30 8.89
CA ARG A 7 0.80 -14.35 8.04
C ARG A 7 1.92 -15.05 7.30
N ALA A 8 2.04 -16.34 7.54
CA ALA A 8 2.98 -17.22 6.84
C ALA A 8 2.62 -17.26 5.34
N GLY A 9 3.49 -16.70 4.50
CA GLY A 9 3.44 -16.86 3.05
C GLY A 9 4.38 -18.00 2.62
N ASN A 10 3.99 -18.76 1.61
CA ASN A 10 4.75 -19.88 1.08
C ASN A 10 6.13 -19.42 0.55
N ALA A 11 7.19 -20.15 0.94
CA ALA A 11 8.59 -19.97 0.57
C ALA A 11 9.32 -18.68 1.07
N GLY A 12 9.82 -18.73 2.31
CA GLY A 12 11.16 -18.25 2.68
C GLY A 12 11.47 -16.75 2.68
N ARG A 13 10.60 -15.87 2.21
CA ARG A 13 10.76 -14.41 2.36
C ARG A 13 9.81 -13.90 3.43
N VAL A 14 10.37 -13.54 4.58
CA VAL A 14 9.69 -12.72 5.58
C VAL A 14 9.55 -11.32 4.97
N PHE A 15 8.44 -11.06 4.28
CA PHE A 15 8.09 -9.73 3.86
C PHE A 15 7.51 -8.99 5.07
N PHE A 16 8.19 -7.96 5.55
CA PHE A 16 7.59 -6.96 6.43
C PHE A 16 6.58 -6.16 5.61
N VAL A 17 5.39 -6.71 5.38
CA VAL A 17 4.30 -5.91 4.84
C VAL A 17 3.61 -5.26 6.03
N VAL A 18 4.10 -4.08 6.41
CA VAL A 18 3.24 -3.10 7.07
C VAL A 18 2.24 -2.66 5.99
N GLU A 19 1.21 -3.47 5.71
CA GLU A 19 0.03 -2.97 5.02
C GLU A 19 -0.56 -1.94 5.97
N ALA A 20 -0.44 -0.67 5.62
CA ALA A 20 -1.06 0.37 6.39
C ALA A 20 -2.57 0.27 6.28
N ILE A 21 -3.24 0.34 7.43
CA ILE A 21 -4.68 0.59 7.49
C ILE A 21 -4.90 1.95 6.83
N MET A 22 -5.77 2.04 5.80
CA MET A 22 -6.08 3.29 5.10
C MET A 22 -6.42 4.45 6.06
N GLN A 23 -6.93 4.15 7.25
CA GLN A 23 -7.23 5.10 8.32
C GLN A 23 -6.03 5.94 8.78
N ASN A 24 -4.80 5.44 8.60
CA ASN A 24 -3.58 6.16 8.98
C ASN A 24 -2.94 6.92 7.80
N VAL A 25 -3.54 6.86 6.62
CA VAL A 25 -3.06 7.51 5.39
C VAL A 25 -3.76 8.86 5.26
N ALA A 26 -2.99 9.94 5.24
CA ALA A 26 -3.51 11.29 5.05
C ALA A 26 -3.53 11.70 3.57
N ARG A 27 -2.54 11.25 2.79
CA ARG A 27 -2.40 11.57 1.37
C ARG A 27 -1.98 10.33 0.60
N VAL A 28 -2.50 10.16 -0.62
CA VAL A 28 -2.04 9.13 -1.55
C VAL A 28 -1.59 9.80 -2.85
N ALA A 29 -0.32 9.65 -3.20
CA ALA A 29 0.22 10.08 -4.48
C ALA A 29 0.20 8.91 -5.47
N ILE A 30 -0.28 9.17 -6.69
CA ILE A 30 -0.33 8.21 -7.79
C ILE A 30 0.64 8.67 -8.87
N LYS A 31 1.68 7.86 -9.14
CA LYS A 31 2.56 8.07 -10.29
C LYS A 31 2.09 7.20 -11.44
N LEU A 32 1.88 7.85 -12.59
CA LEU A 32 1.43 7.20 -13.81
C LEU A 32 2.62 6.61 -14.56
N GLY A 33 2.55 5.31 -14.87
CA GLY A 33 3.45 4.65 -15.81
C GLY A 33 2.64 4.02 -16.94
N LYS A 34 3.32 3.63 -18.03
CA LYS A 34 2.67 3.08 -19.25
C LYS A 34 1.78 1.87 -18.97
N HIS A 35 2.22 0.97 -18.09
CA HIS A 35 1.52 -0.29 -17.77
C HIS A 35 1.35 -0.54 -16.26
N ALA A 36 1.79 0.39 -15.43
CA ALA A 36 1.75 0.26 -13.97
C ALA A 36 1.63 1.62 -13.30
N PHE A 37 1.11 1.61 -12.09
CA PHE A 37 0.94 2.78 -11.24
C PHE A 37 1.75 2.59 -9.96
N HIS A 38 2.43 3.64 -9.51
CA HIS A 38 3.10 3.62 -8.21
C HIS A 38 2.30 4.46 -7.22
N LEU A 39 1.82 3.80 -6.17
CA LEU A 39 1.07 4.41 -5.09
C LEU A 39 2.00 4.66 -3.92
N HIS A 40 1.97 5.88 -3.40
CA HIS A 40 2.66 6.27 -2.18
C HIS A 40 1.64 6.83 -1.19
N GLY A 41 1.37 6.08 -0.13
CA GLY A 41 0.61 6.54 1.02
C GLY A 41 1.51 7.31 1.97
N GLN A 42 1.09 8.51 2.36
CA GLN A 42 1.79 9.37 3.30
C GLN A 42 0.87 9.67 4.49
N GLY A 43 1.43 9.56 5.70
CA GLY A 43 0.74 9.91 6.93
C GLY A 43 0.74 11.42 7.20
N ARG A 44 0.10 11.84 8.29
CA ARG A 44 -0.06 13.27 8.62
C ARG A 44 1.26 14.02 8.84
N GLN A 45 2.30 13.36 9.35
CA GLN A 45 3.61 13.98 9.60
C GLN A 45 4.56 13.81 8.41
N GLY A 46 4.02 13.42 7.25
CA GLY A 46 4.82 13.22 6.04
C GLY A 46 5.54 11.88 5.96
N GLN A 47 5.40 11.00 6.95
CA GLN A 47 6.02 9.68 6.95
C GLN A 47 5.43 8.78 5.86
N ALA A 48 6.28 7.96 5.23
CA ALA A 48 5.83 6.93 4.30
C ALA A 48 5.04 5.85 5.06
N VAL A 49 3.82 5.59 4.59
CA VAL A 49 2.88 4.66 5.21
C VAL A 49 2.71 3.41 4.34
N PHE A 50 2.67 3.56 3.01
CA PHE A 50 2.83 2.43 2.09
C PHE A 50 3.43 2.87 0.75
N CYS A 51 4.05 1.93 0.04
CA CYS A 51 4.51 2.10 -1.33
C CYS A 51 4.18 0.84 -2.13
N LYS A 52 3.37 0.94 -3.19
CA LYS A 52 2.90 -0.23 -3.94
C LYS A 52 2.87 0.04 -5.44
N LYS A 53 3.38 -0.90 -6.23
CA LYS A 53 3.21 -0.90 -7.68
C LYS A 53 2.00 -1.75 -8.03
N VAL A 54 1.04 -1.19 -8.76
CA VAL A 54 -0.21 -1.86 -9.11
C VAL A 54 -0.51 -1.77 -10.60
N SER A 55 -1.22 -2.76 -11.13
CA SER A 55 -1.83 -2.69 -12.46
C SER A 55 -3.09 -1.81 -12.45
N ARG A 56 -3.63 -1.49 -13.64
CA ARG A 56 -4.90 -0.73 -13.76
C ARG A 56 -6.06 -1.40 -13.01
N LYS A 57 -6.23 -2.71 -13.16
CA LYS A 57 -7.31 -3.46 -12.50
C LYS A 57 -7.18 -3.41 -10.97
N GLN A 58 -5.95 -3.59 -10.47
CA GLN A 58 -5.66 -3.51 -9.04
C GLN A 58 -5.84 -2.10 -8.49
N LEU A 59 -5.48 -1.06 -9.27
CA LEU A 59 -5.70 0.34 -8.88
C LEU A 59 -7.19 0.64 -8.64
N VAL A 60 -8.04 0.23 -9.59
CA VAL A 60 -9.48 0.42 -9.47
C VAL A 60 -10.02 -0.37 -8.28
N ALA A 61 -9.66 -1.64 -8.15
CA ALA A 61 -10.07 -2.45 -6.99
C ALA A 61 -9.59 -1.88 -5.65
N PHE A 62 -8.41 -1.24 -5.62
CA PHE A 62 -7.84 -0.64 -4.41
C PHE A 62 -8.64 0.58 -3.93
N PHE A 63 -9.18 1.39 -4.84
CA PHE A 63 -9.96 2.60 -4.49
C PHE A 63 -11.47 2.42 -4.59
N ALA A 64 -11.93 1.30 -5.15
CA ALA A 64 -13.35 0.98 -5.23
C ALA A 64 -13.86 0.53 -3.85
N THR A 65 -14.36 1.48 -3.07
CA THR A 65 -15.30 1.25 -1.98
C THR A 65 -16.69 1.68 -2.46
N VAL A 66 -17.57 0.71 -2.62
CA VAL A 66 -19.03 0.90 -2.68
C VAL A 66 -19.66 0.22 -1.47
#